data_AF-A0AAN9E055-F1
#
_entry.id   AF-A0AAN9E055-F1
#
_cell.length_a   1.000
_cell.length_b   1.000
_cell.length_c   1.000
_cell.angle_alpha   90.00
_cell.angle_beta   90.00
_cell.angle_gamma   90.00
#
_symmetry.space_group_name_H-M   'P 1'
#
loop_
_entity.id
_entity.type
_entity.pdbx_description
1 polymer ?
#
loop_
_entity_poly.entity_id
_entity_poly.type
_entity_poly.pdbx_seq_one_letter_code
_entity_poly.pdbx_strand_id
1 'polypeptide(L)'
;MITLQERYPGNVTTMKQIYNVRGRYKKEVRHSRTQMQHLLLCLAREGYQYAYRTLPDSDVVKDIFWAHPDSIALVRNFSLVLVMDNTYKTNRYRVPLLEIVGQTSTCKTFSAAFSFMSSENYDSFVWALKQFSALFSDPRQFPMLIVTDFDGALVRAIGDVFPTSTHHLCQFHVKCNVKGKFKIYFQDTAKTGKVMKAWMDVVHCKSIDEYEAYLNAFKSVCKEVGPGCGALLDYVERTYLNHNKEKFVDAWVNQHMHLGNTMTNRVESAHSTFKRMLADSFGDLATCFDAMHSMLICQHRDIVDSFQKSITRVDHVMNIPFYSELRYAVSREALIMIHREVQSIGGDGCVCRIRTTHGLPCCCELAGYKKIGQCIHLSAIHVHWKKLSMFDCGQVEPDKTEDNEEVDPDPLPLWEEYLQMFNAGDKATKKRLWHKFREVVRPETTTMIPPREKVNAKGRKAKKDKTTKRCPSQWELVDSQVDSLLKSTDKSETLKKKSKSKSMSKSKSKSEKCTTVPQSQACI
;
A
#
# COMPACT_ATOMS: atom_id res chain seq x y z
N MET A 1 26.64 1.23 -1.46
CA MET A 1 27.80 1.91 -2.10
C MET A 1 28.44 2.86 -1.13
N ILE A 2 27.68 3.77 -0.49
CA ILE A 2 28.16 4.58 0.63
C ILE A 2 28.85 3.69 1.69
N THR A 3 28.15 2.68 2.20
CA THR A 3 28.69 1.67 3.14
C THR A 3 29.85 0.80 2.63
N LEU A 4 30.04 0.66 1.31
CA LEU A 4 31.06 -0.20 0.69
C LEU A 4 32.33 0.59 0.33
N GLN A 5 32.17 1.87 0.01
CA GLN A 5 33.26 2.83 -0.18
C GLN A 5 33.75 3.37 1.18
N GLU A 6 32.85 3.54 2.16
CA GLU A 6 33.19 3.87 3.56
C GLU A 6 34.03 2.77 4.22
N ARG A 7 33.70 1.49 3.98
CA ARG A 7 34.50 0.37 4.50
C ARG A 7 35.79 0.11 3.72
N TYR A 8 35.85 0.49 2.45
CA TYR A 8 36.99 0.20 1.57
C TYR A 8 37.30 1.43 0.69
N PRO A 9 38.15 2.36 1.18
CA PRO A 9 38.44 3.63 0.49
C PRO A 9 39.09 3.47 -0.89
N GLY A 10 39.78 2.36 -1.14
CA GLY A 10 40.37 2.01 -2.44
C GLY A 10 39.42 1.30 -3.42
N ASN A 11 38.13 1.19 -3.08
CA ASN A 11 37.17 0.44 -3.89
C ASN A 11 36.73 1.22 -5.13
N VAL A 12 37.27 0.84 -6.29
CA VAL A 12 36.93 1.38 -7.62
C VAL A 12 35.70 0.73 -8.26
N THR A 13 34.97 -0.13 -7.54
CA THR A 13 33.81 -0.85 -8.08
C THR A 13 32.68 0.11 -8.42
N THR A 14 32.31 0.13 -9.70
CA THR A 14 31.20 0.92 -10.22
C THR A 14 29.85 0.21 -10.03
N MET A 15 28.76 0.98 -9.97
CA MET A 15 27.40 0.40 -9.94
C MET A 15 27.15 -0.57 -11.11
N LYS A 16 27.69 -0.27 -12.29
CA LYS A 16 27.58 -1.14 -13.47
C LYS A 16 28.24 -2.51 -13.24
N GLN A 17 29.40 -2.55 -12.59
CA GLN A 17 30.07 -3.81 -12.25
C GLN A 17 29.25 -4.61 -11.23
N ILE A 18 28.67 -3.97 -10.21
CA ILE A 18 27.78 -4.62 -9.24
C ILE A 18 26.55 -5.21 -9.94
N TYR A 19 25.89 -4.43 -10.81
CA TYR A 19 24.74 -4.92 -11.59
C TYR A 19 25.11 -6.11 -12.48
N ASN A 20 26.25 -6.06 -13.15
CA ASN A 20 26.73 -7.15 -14.01
C ASN A 20 27.06 -8.42 -13.19
N VAL A 21 27.70 -8.27 -12.02
CA VAL A 21 27.99 -9.40 -11.12
C VAL A 21 26.68 -10.01 -10.59
N ARG A 22 25.74 -9.19 -10.11
CA ARG A 22 24.42 -9.65 -9.69
C ARG A 22 23.67 -10.37 -10.82
N GLY A 23 23.76 -9.84 -12.04
CA GLY A 23 23.17 -10.47 -13.23
C GLY A 23 23.79 -11.83 -13.54
N ARG A 24 25.12 -11.97 -13.46
CA ARG A 24 25.82 -13.25 -13.62
C ARG A 24 25.42 -14.26 -12.55
N TYR A 25 25.46 -13.85 -11.28
CA TYR A 25 25.05 -14.70 -10.16
C TYR A 25 23.60 -15.18 -10.31
N LYS A 26 22.66 -14.29 -10.66
CA LYS A 26 21.26 -14.70 -10.92
C LYS A 26 21.14 -15.70 -12.07
N LYS A 27 21.95 -15.55 -13.13
CA LYS A 27 21.97 -16.49 -14.26
C LYS A 27 22.55 -17.84 -13.85
N GLU A 28 23.59 -17.85 -13.01
CA GLU A 28 24.19 -19.07 -12.45
C GLU A 28 23.19 -19.81 -11.55
N VAL A 29 22.52 -19.11 -10.61
CA VAL A 29 21.49 -19.69 -9.73
C VAL A 29 20.29 -20.24 -10.51
N ARG A 30 19.90 -19.56 -11.59
CA ARG A 30 18.80 -20.01 -12.47
C ARG A 30 19.18 -21.23 -13.31
N HIS A 31 20.47 -21.48 -13.54
CA HIS A 31 20.97 -22.51 -14.46
C HIS A 31 20.25 -22.46 -15.84
N SER A 32 19.81 -23.61 -16.34
CA SER A 32 19.06 -23.75 -17.60
C SER A 32 17.55 -23.54 -17.44
N ARG A 33 17.05 -23.25 -16.24
CA ARG A 33 15.61 -23.15 -15.96
C ARG A 33 15.01 -21.94 -16.65
N THR A 34 13.78 -22.11 -17.14
CA THR A 34 12.96 -20.96 -17.53
C THR A 34 12.69 -20.10 -16.30
N GLN A 35 12.29 -18.85 -16.54
CA GLN A 35 11.92 -17.96 -15.45
C GLN A 35 10.78 -18.52 -14.59
N MET A 36 9.75 -19.11 -15.20
CA MET A 36 8.61 -19.65 -14.45
C MET A 36 9.02 -20.90 -13.67
N GLN A 37 9.82 -21.79 -14.25
CA GLN A 37 10.40 -22.93 -13.53
C GLN A 37 11.19 -22.48 -12.31
N HIS A 38 12.01 -21.44 -12.45
CA HIS A 38 12.76 -20.90 -11.33
C HIS A 38 11.86 -20.27 -10.27
N LEU A 39 10.86 -19.48 -10.66
CA LEU A 39 9.90 -18.87 -9.75
C LEU A 39 9.12 -19.92 -8.95
N LEU A 40 8.51 -20.90 -9.62
CA LEU A 40 7.70 -21.94 -8.96
C LEU A 40 8.57 -22.83 -8.06
N LEU A 41 9.79 -23.14 -8.48
CA LEU A 41 10.75 -23.85 -7.62
C LEU A 41 11.07 -23.06 -6.36
N CYS A 42 11.32 -21.75 -6.46
CA CYS A 42 11.59 -20.92 -5.29
C CYS A 42 10.36 -20.81 -4.38
N LEU A 43 9.16 -20.61 -4.94
CA LEU A 43 7.92 -20.58 -4.17
C LEU A 43 7.72 -21.89 -3.39
N ALA A 44 7.89 -23.03 -4.04
CA ALA A 44 7.78 -24.34 -3.39
C ALA A 44 8.88 -24.56 -2.34
N ARG A 45 10.14 -24.23 -2.65
CA ARG A 45 11.28 -24.40 -1.73
C ARG A 45 11.13 -23.58 -0.45
N GLU A 46 10.65 -22.35 -0.58
CA GLU A 46 10.45 -21.44 0.56
C GLU A 46 9.06 -21.63 1.23
N GLY A 47 8.30 -22.66 0.85
CA GLY A 47 7.02 -23.00 1.48
C GLY A 47 5.90 -21.98 1.25
N TYR A 48 5.95 -21.19 0.18
CA TYR A 48 4.89 -20.24 -0.14
C TYR A 48 3.61 -20.99 -0.55
N GLN A 49 2.47 -20.47 -0.12
CA GLN A 49 1.20 -20.83 -0.72
C GLN A 49 1.02 -19.98 -1.98
N TYR A 50 0.83 -20.63 -3.12
CA TYR A 50 0.69 -19.93 -4.40
C TYR A 50 -0.36 -20.58 -5.29
N ALA A 51 -0.93 -19.77 -6.17
CA ALA A 51 -1.89 -20.19 -7.17
C ALA A 51 -1.71 -19.36 -8.43
N TYR A 52 -2.07 -19.92 -9.58
CA TYR A 52 -2.05 -19.20 -10.85
C TYR A 52 -3.14 -19.72 -11.78
N ARG A 53 -3.49 -18.91 -12.79
CA ARG A 53 -4.34 -19.33 -13.90
C ARG A 53 -3.76 -18.85 -15.21
N THR A 54 -4.01 -19.59 -16.28
CA THR A 54 -3.51 -19.27 -17.62
C THR A 54 -4.57 -18.62 -18.50
N LEU A 55 -4.13 -18.09 -19.64
CA LEU A 55 -5.05 -17.76 -20.73
C LEU A 55 -5.67 -19.04 -21.31
N PRO A 56 -6.91 -18.99 -21.84
CA PRO A 56 -7.55 -20.13 -22.49
C PRO A 56 -6.63 -20.76 -23.54
N ASP A 57 -6.55 -22.10 -23.52
CA ASP A 57 -5.79 -22.92 -24.47
C ASP A 57 -4.31 -22.54 -24.62
N SER A 58 -3.69 -22.06 -23.54
CA SER A 58 -2.32 -21.55 -23.53
C SER A 58 -1.61 -21.81 -22.20
N ASP A 59 -0.29 -21.96 -22.26
CA ASP A 59 0.58 -22.05 -21.07
C ASP A 59 0.97 -20.66 -20.54
N VAL A 60 0.46 -19.58 -21.13
CA VAL A 60 0.75 -18.21 -20.70
C VAL A 60 -0.03 -17.90 -19.42
N VAL A 61 0.70 -17.59 -18.35
CA VAL A 61 0.14 -17.12 -17.08
C VAL A 61 -0.64 -15.83 -17.30
N LYS A 62 -1.92 -15.85 -16.91
CA LYS A 62 -2.81 -14.70 -16.89
C LYS A 62 -2.65 -13.97 -15.56
N ASP A 63 -2.85 -14.67 -14.46
CA ASP A 63 -2.74 -14.13 -13.10
C ASP A 63 -1.99 -15.12 -12.21
N ILE A 64 -1.20 -14.62 -11.26
CA ILE A 64 -0.44 -15.42 -10.29
C ILE A 64 -0.46 -14.73 -8.93
N PHE A 65 -0.71 -15.53 -7.89
CA PHE A 65 -0.86 -15.12 -6.50
C PHE A 65 0.12 -15.91 -5.63
N TRP A 66 0.66 -15.28 -4.59
CA TRP A 66 1.37 -15.98 -3.54
C TRP A 66 1.34 -15.27 -2.18
N ALA A 67 1.48 -16.06 -1.12
CA ALA A 67 1.61 -15.62 0.25
C ALA A 67 2.72 -16.41 0.96
N HIS A 68 3.56 -15.71 1.73
CA HIS A 68 4.62 -16.32 2.53
C HIS A 68 4.01 -16.99 3.78
N PRO A 69 4.53 -18.14 4.25
CA PRO A 69 3.99 -18.83 5.43
C PRO A 69 3.86 -17.91 6.67
N ASP A 70 4.92 -17.18 7.02
CA ASP A 70 4.86 -16.19 8.11
C ASP A 70 3.87 -15.04 7.88
N SER A 71 3.65 -14.63 6.63
CA SER A 71 2.63 -13.64 6.30
C SER A 71 1.22 -14.20 6.47
N ILE A 72 1.02 -15.50 6.25
CA ILE A 72 -0.23 -16.21 6.52
C ILE A 72 -0.47 -16.28 8.03
N ALA A 73 0.56 -16.61 8.82
CA ALA A 73 0.46 -16.58 10.28
C ALA A 73 0.07 -15.18 10.79
N LEU A 74 0.75 -14.13 10.26
CA LEU A 74 0.43 -12.75 10.59
C LEU A 74 -0.98 -12.34 10.21
N VAL A 75 -1.47 -12.70 9.01
CA VAL A 75 -2.83 -12.31 8.59
C VAL A 75 -3.90 -13.01 9.40
N ARG A 76 -3.69 -14.28 9.78
CA ARG A 76 -4.59 -15.02 10.67
C ARG A 76 -4.62 -14.41 12.07
N ASN A 77 -3.47 -13.93 12.55
CA ASN A 77 -3.39 -13.33 13.89
C ASN A 77 -3.86 -11.85 13.92
N PHE A 78 -3.61 -11.10 12.86
CA PHE A 78 -3.88 -9.66 12.75
C PHE A 78 -4.81 -9.33 11.56
N SER A 79 -5.95 -10.01 11.48
CA SER A 79 -6.91 -9.83 10.38
C SER A 79 -7.78 -8.58 10.48
N LEU A 80 -7.80 -7.89 11.64
CA LEU A 80 -8.78 -6.83 11.94
C LEU A 80 -8.96 -5.79 10.81
N VAL A 81 -7.84 -5.27 10.31
CA VAL A 81 -7.81 -4.24 9.27
C VAL A 81 -6.80 -4.62 8.20
N LEU A 82 -7.28 -4.72 6.96
CA LEU A 82 -6.45 -4.90 5.78
C LEU A 82 -6.54 -3.69 4.87
N VAL A 83 -5.42 -3.37 4.22
CA VAL A 83 -5.32 -2.30 3.24
C VAL A 83 -4.84 -2.90 1.92
N MET A 84 -5.54 -2.60 0.84
CA MET A 84 -5.24 -3.14 -0.48
C MET A 84 -5.06 -2.00 -1.49
N ASP A 85 -4.02 -2.09 -2.30
CA ASP A 85 -3.76 -1.14 -3.38
C ASP A 85 -3.00 -1.82 -4.50
N ASN A 86 -3.21 -1.34 -5.72
CA ASN A 86 -2.48 -1.80 -6.88
C ASN A 86 -1.30 -0.88 -7.17
N THR A 87 -0.21 -1.48 -7.65
CA THR A 87 0.95 -0.72 -8.10
C THR A 87 1.46 -1.17 -9.45
N TYR A 88 2.00 -0.19 -10.17
CA TYR A 88 2.52 -0.34 -11.53
C TYR A 88 4.03 -0.20 -11.56
N LYS A 89 4.64 -0.53 -12.71
CA LYS A 89 6.08 -0.43 -12.98
C LYS A 89 6.92 -1.26 -12.00
N THR A 90 6.49 -2.48 -11.78
CA THR A 90 7.18 -3.47 -10.93
C THR A 90 7.85 -4.56 -11.75
N ASN A 91 7.36 -4.81 -12.97
CA ASN A 91 7.76 -5.92 -13.82
C ASN A 91 7.75 -5.53 -15.30
N ARG A 92 8.54 -6.25 -16.11
CA ARG A 92 8.68 -6.00 -17.55
C ARG A 92 7.40 -6.18 -18.37
N TYR A 93 6.44 -6.95 -17.85
CA TYR A 93 5.18 -7.27 -18.53
C TYR A 93 4.15 -6.14 -18.40
N ARG A 94 4.38 -5.19 -17.49
CA ARG A 94 3.45 -4.10 -17.18
C ARG A 94 2.08 -4.63 -16.74
N VAL A 95 2.09 -5.75 -16.02
CA VAL A 95 0.91 -6.23 -15.31
C VAL A 95 0.82 -5.54 -13.94
N PRO A 96 -0.36 -5.08 -13.51
CA PRO A 96 -0.60 -4.61 -12.14
C PRO A 96 -0.15 -5.62 -11.09
N LEU A 97 0.36 -5.10 -9.98
CA LEU A 97 0.61 -5.85 -8.75
C LEU A 97 -0.37 -5.37 -7.68
N LEU A 98 -1.26 -6.25 -7.24
CA LEU A 98 -2.04 -6.06 -6.02
C LEU A 98 -1.20 -6.49 -4.83
N GLU A 99 -1.01 -5.60 -3.87
CA GLU A 99 -0.43 -5.91 -2.56
C GLU A 99 -1.51 -5.76 -1.48
N ILE A 100 -1.63 -6.77 -0.63
CA ILE A 100 -2.51 -6.75 0.54
C ILE A 100 -1.63 -6.63 1.78
N VAL A 101 -1.86 -5.62 2.61
CA VAL A 101 -1.09 -5.39 3.83
C VAL A 101 -2.01 -5.31 5.05
N GLY A 102 -1.48 -5.69 6.21
CA GLY A 102 -2.14 -5.53 7.51
C GLY A 102 -1.28 -4.73 8.49
N GLN A 103 -1.80 -4.59 9.71
CA GLN A 103 -1.13 -3.88 10.81
C GLN A 103 -1.08 -4.77 12.06
N THR A 104 0.09 -4.86 12.70
CA THR A 104 0.26 -5.56 13.97
C THR A 104 -0.17 -4.70 15.18
N SER A 105 -0.21 -5.29 16.37
CA SER A 105 -0.39 -4.57 17.64
C SER A 105 0.67 -3.49 17.90
N THR A 106 1.87 -3.65 17.34
CA THR A 106 2.97 -2.68 17.44
C THR A 106 2.96 -1.66 16.32
N CYS A 107 1.83 -1.54 15.60
CA CYS A 107 1.65 -0.64 14.47
C CYS A 107 2.62 -0.86 13.29
N LYS A 108 3.32 -1.98 13.24
CA LYS A 108 4.13 -2.39 12.09
C LYS A 108 3.22 -2.85 10.97
N THR A 109 3.57 -2.48 9.75
CA THR A 109 2.89 -2.98 8.54
C THR A 109 3.50 -4.31 8.15
N PHE A 110 2.66 -5.29 7.81
CA PHE A 110 3.09 -6.55 7.20
C PHE A 110 2.42 -6.76 5.84
N SER A 111 3.14 -7.32 4.88
CA SER A 111 2.60 -7.69 3.58
C SER A 111 2.05 -9.11 3.66
N ALA A 112 0.73 -9.25 3.52
CA ALA A 112 0.02 -10.51 3.68
C ALA A 112 0.13 -11.38 2.42
N ALA A 113 -0.09 -10.79 1.24
CA ALA A 113 -0.05 -11.49 -0.03
C ALA A 113 0.21 -10.55 -1.22
N PHE A 114 0.60 -11.16 -2.34
CA PHE A 114 0.86 -10.47 -3.60
C PHE A 114 0.11 -11.16 -4.73
N SER A 115 -0.43 -10.38 -5.66
CA SER A 115 -1.04 -10.89 -6.89
C SER A 115 -0.63 -10.08 -8.11
N PHE A 116 0.02 -10.73 -9.07
CA PHE A 116 0.23 -10.16 -10.40
C PHE A 116 -0.98 -10.48 -11.27
N MET A 117 -1.68 -9.44 -11.70
CA MET A 117 -2.93 -9.56 -12.44
C MET A 117 -2.77 -9.01 -13.86
N SER A 118 -3.25 -9.74 -14.86
CA SER A 118 -3.27 -9.32 -16.26
C SER A 118 -3.94 -7.96 -16.49
N SER A 119 -4.98 -7.66 -15.71
CA SER A 119 -5.79 -6.44 -15.78
C SER A 119 -6.46 -6.10 -14.44
N GLU A 120 -6.73 -4.80 -14.20
CA GLU A 120 -7.58 -4.33 -13.11
C GLU A 120 -9.05 -4.41 -13.52
N ASN A 121 -9.59 -5.63 -13.51
CA ASN A 121 -11.00 -5.87 -13.78
C ASN A 121 -11.60 -6.81 -12.73
N TYR A 122 -12.92 -6.88 -12.74
CA TYR A 122 -13.68 -7.62 -11.73
C TYR A 122 -13.27 -9.10 -11.66
N ASP A 123 -13.12 -9.77 -12.80
CA ASP A 123 -12.70 -11.18 -12.85
C ASP A 123 -11.29 -11.41 -12.24
N SER A 124 -10.34 -10.52 -12.49
CA SER A 124 -8.98 -10.64 -11.95
C SER A 124 -8.94 -10.37 -10.45
N PHE A 125 -9.70 -9.37 -9.97
CA PHE A 125 -9.83 -9.09 -8.55
C PHE A 125 -10.52 -10.22 -7.80
N VAL A 126 -11.66 -10.72 -8.30
CA VAL A 126 -12.37 -11.85 -7.66
C VAL A 126 -11.46 -13.05 -7.57
N TRP A 127 -10.71 -13.37 -8.63
CA TRP A 127 -9.79 -14.49 -8.60
C TRP A 127 -8.70 -14.31 -7.52
N ALA A 128 -8.05 -13.15 -7.48
CA ALA A 128 -7.01 -12.84 -6.50
C ALA A 128 -7.53 -12.85 -5.05
N LEU A 129 -8.69 -12.22 -4.82
CA LEU A 129 -9.32 -12.16 -3.51
C LEU A 129 -9.81 -13.54 -3.06
N LYS A 130 -10.25 -14.42 -3.98
CA LYS A 130 -10.56 -15.81 -3.64
C LYS A 130 -9.33 -16.58 -3.16
N GLN A 131 -8.18 -16.42 -3.83
CA GLN A 131 -6.94 -17.03 -3.35
C GLN A 131 -6.56 -16.51 -1.97
N PHE A 132 -6.75 -15.20 -1.73
CA PHE A 132 -6.50 -14.60 -0.43
C PHE A 132 -7.49 -15.08 0.65
N SER A 133 -8.77 -15.24 0.32
CA SER A 133 -9.79 -15.75 1.25
C SER A 133 -9.51 -17.19 1.69
N ALA A 134 -8.92 -17.99 0.81
CA ALA A 134 -8.52 -19.37 1.10
C ALA A 134 -7.34 -19.47 2.09
N LEU A 135 -6.69 -18.35 2.44
CA LEU A 135 -5.70 -18.32 3.51
C LEU A 135 -6.34 -18.38 4.91
N PHE A 136 -7.63 -18.08 5.02
CA PHE A 136 -8.39 -18.17 6.28
C PHE A 136 -9.08 -19.54 6.36
N SER A 137 -9.05 -20.16 7.53
CA SER A 137 -9.68 -21.47 7.73
C SER A 137 -11.20 -21.36 7.91
N ASP A 138 -11.69 -20.20 8.34
CA ASP A 138 -13.10 -19.94 8.63
C ASP A 138 -13.49 -18.51 8.19
N PRO A 139 -14.63 -18.31 7.50
CA PRO A 139 -15.16 -16.98 7.19
C PRO A 139 -15.28 -16.03 8.40
N ARG A 140 -15.43 -16.53 9.63
CA ARG A 140 -15.42 -15.74 10.88
C ARG A 140 -14.07 -15.08 11.16
N GLN A 141 -12.99 -15.55 10.53
CA GLN A 141 -11.64 -14.98 10.62
C GLN A 141 -11.37 -13.91 9.56
N PHE A 142 -12.30 -13.69 8.63
CA PHE A 142 -12.20 -12.63 7.63
C PHE A 142 -11.97 -11.26 8.29
N PRO A 143 -11.31 -10.34 7.58
CA PRO A 143 -11.04 -9.03 8.12
C PRO A 143 -12.33 -8.32 8.51
N MET A 144 -12.35 -7.66 9.67
CA MET A 144 -13.50 -6.82 10.01
C MET A 144 -13.60 -5.63 9.07
N LEU A 145 -12.46 -5.12 8.61
CA LEU A 145 -12.39 -3.89 7.83
C LEU A 145 -11.35 -3.99 6.71
N ILE A 146 -11.74 -3.56 5.50
CA ILE A 146 -10.86 -3.48 4.33
C ILE A 146 -10.85 -2.04 3.82
N VAL A 147 -9.66 -1.47 3.66
CA VAL A 147 -9.43 -0.12 3.10
C VAL A 147 -8.82 -0.22 1.71
N THR A 148 -9.44 0.42 0.71
CA THR A 148 -8.90 0.48 -0.66
C THR A 148 -8.98 1.88 -1.24
N ASP A 149 -8.39 2.09 -2.41
CA ASP A 149 -8.78 3.21 -3.26
C ASP A 149 -10.16 2.99 -3.90
N PHE A 150 -10.65 3.98 -4.64
CA PHE A 150 -11.95 3.90 -5.30
C PHE A 150 -11.83 3.30 -6.70
N ASP A 151 -11.73 1.97 -6.76
CA ASP A 151 -11.84 1.17 -8.00
C ASP A 151 -13.15 0.37 -7.98
N GLY A 152 -14.05 0.66 -8.92
CA GLY A 152 -15.38 0.04 -8.95
C GLY A 152 -15.35 -1.49 -9.11
N ALA A 153 -14.34 -2.05 -9.78
CA ALA A 153 -14.19 -3.48 -9.95
C ALA A 153 -13.66 -4.15 -8.66
N LEU A 154 -12.69 -3.52 -7.97
CA LEU A 154 -12.18 -3.99 -6.69
C LEU A 154 -13.25 -3.92 -5.60
N VAL A 155 -13.98 -2.79 -5.51
CA VAL A 155 -15.06 -2.61 -4.52
C VAL A 155 -16.13 -3.69 -4.69
N ARG A 156 -16.53 -3.97 -5.93
CA ARG A 156 -17.48 -5.04 -6.22
C ARG A 156 -16.93 -6.42 -5.83
N ALA A 157 -15.69 -6.72 -6.22
CA ALA A 157 -15.05 -7.99 -5.90
C ALA A 157 -14.91 -8.21 -4.38
N ILE A 158 -14.64 -7.16 -3.60
CA ILE A 158 -14.64 -7.22 -2.14
C ILE A 158 -16.01 -7.56 -1.60
N GLY A 159 -17.08 -6.90 -2.09
CA GLY A 159 -18.45 -7.21 -1.67
C GLY A 159 -18.86 -8.66 -1.93
N ASP A 160 -18.35 -9.26 -3.02
CA ASP A 160 -18.66 -10.64 -3.39
C ASP A 160 -17.82 -11.68 -2.63
N VAL A 161 -16.56 -11.37 -2.29
CA VAL A 161 -15.65 -12.34 -1.62
C VAL A 161 -15.63 -12.18 -0.10
N PHE A 162 -15.79 -10.95 0.40
CA PHE A 162 -15.77 -10.60 1.82
C PHE A 162 -17.08 -9.88 2.22
N PRO A 163 -18.24 -10.54 2.10
CA PRO A 163 -19.55 -9.89 2.29
C PRO A 163 -19.79 -9.39 3.72
N THR A 164 -19.09 -9.96 4.71
CA THR A 164 -19.18 -9.57 6.13
C THR A 164 -18.21 -8.46 6.52
N SER A 165 -17.26 -8.10 5.66
CA SER A 165 -16.25 -7.09 5.95
C SER A 165 -16.77 -5.69 5.63
N THR A 166 -16.57 -4.75 6.54
CA THR A 166 -16.84 -3.34 6.25
C THR A 166 -15.78 -2.81 5.28
N HIS A 167 -16.22 -2.17 4.20
CA HIS A 167 -15.33 -1.58 3.21
C HIS A 167 -15.22 -0.06 3.38
N HIS A 168 -13.99 0.43 3.50
CA HIS A 168 -13.63 1.85 3.57
C HIS A 168 -12.86 2.29 2.33
N LEU A 169 -13.10 3.54 1.93
CA LEU A 169 -12.39 4.22 0.85
C LEU A 169 -11.31 5.12 1.42
N CYS A 170 -10.14 5.11 0.78
CA CYS A 170 -9.03 5.98 1.11
C CYS A 170 -9.41 7.45 0.94
N GLN A 171 -9.49 8.18 2.06
CA GLN A 171 -9.84 9.60 2.08
C GLN A 171 -8.91 10.46 1.23
N PHE A 172 -7.62 10.10 1.18
CA PHE A 172 -6.63 10.79 0.35
C PHE A 172 -6.95 10.65 -1.15
N HIS A 173 -7.25 9.43 -1.62
CA HIS A 173 -7.60 9.21 -3.02
C HIS A 173 -8.94 9.87 -3.39
N VAL A 174 -9.94 9.83 -2.50
CA VAL A 174 -11.20 10.57 -2.68
C VAL A 174 -10.94 12.06 -2.84
N LYS A 175 -10.17 12.67 -1.92
CA LYS A 175 -9.75 14.07 -2.00
C LYS A 175 -9.04 14.39 -3.32
N CYS A 176 -8.10 13.54 -3.73
CA CYS A 176 -7.34 13.75 -4.95
C CYS A 176 -8.20 13.65 -6.21
N ASN A 177 -9.16 12.73 -6.25
CA ASN A 177 -10.11 12.59 -7.35
C ASN A 177 -11.02 13.83 -7.47
N VAL A 178 -11.56 14.31 -6.34
CA VAL A 178 -12.38 15.53 -6.30
C VAL A 178 -11.57 16.75 -6.73
N LYS A 179 -10.33 16.91 -6.22
CA LYS A 179 -9.41 17.98 -6.62
C LYS A 179 -9.09 17.92 -8.13
N GLY A 180 -8.79 16.74 -8.66
CA GLY A 180 -8.51 16.52 -10.06
C GLY A 180 -9.69 16.91 -10.95
N LYS A 181 -10.91 16.52 -10.55
CA LYS A 181 -12.14 16.91 -11.25
C LYS A 181 -12.37 18.41 -11.22
N PHE A 182 -12.14 19.06 -10.08
CA PHE A 182 -12.26 20.52 -9.94
C PHE A 182 -11.31 21.26 -10.89
N LYS A 183 -10.05 20.82 -10.97
CA LYS A 183 -9.01 21.45 -11.79
C LYS A 183 -9.26 21.40 -13.30
N ILE A 184 -10.12 20.50 -13.76
CA ILE A 184 -10.56 20.47 -15.17
C ILE A 184 -11.36 21.75 -15.51
N TYR A 185 -12.13 22.28 -14.56
CA TYR A 185 -13.00 23.44 -14.77
C TYR A 185 -12.38 24.75 -14.27
N PHE A 186 -11.50 24.68 -13.26
CA PHE A 186 -10.92 25.86 -12.62
C PHE A 186 -9.42 25.69 -12.40
N GLN A 187 -8.61 26.55 -13.02
CA GLN A 187 -7.14 26.54 -12.86
C GLN A 187 -6.64 27.43 -11.71
N ASP A 188 -7.55 28.16 -11.06
CA ASP A 188 -7.26 29.08 -9.97
C ASP A 188 -6.97 28.34 -8.65
N THR A 189 -5.77 28.56 -8.12
CA THR A 189 -5.28 27.94 -6.87
C THR A 189 -6.03 28.42 -5.63
N ALA A 190 -6.45 29.68 -5.56
CA ALA A 190 -7.18 30.22 -4.42
C ALA A 190 -8.60 29.63 -4.35
N LYS A 191 -9.28 29.56 -5.50
CA LYS A 191 -10.58 28.88 -5.63
C LYS A 191 -10.46 27.39 -5.28
N THR A 192 -9.41 26.72 -5.75
CA THR A 192 -9.12 25.32 -5.40
C THR A 192 -8.99 25.16 -3.88
N GLY A 193 -8.23 26.04 -3.21
CA GLY A 193 -8.07 26.00 -1.75
C GLY A 193 -9.39 26.13 -1.00
N LYS A 194 -10.24 27.09 -1.39
CA LYS A 194 -11.54 27.33 -0.76
C LYS A 194 -12.48 26.12 -0.88
N VAL A 195 -12.62 25.57 -2.09
CA VAL A 195 -13.50 24.41 -2.36
C VAL A 195 -12.97 23.16 -1.68
N MET A 196 -11.67 22.90 -1.77
CA MET A 196 -11.08 21.72 -1.13
C MET A 196 -11.14 21.80 0.39
N LYS A 197 -11.04 22.98 0.99
CA LYS A 197 -11.27 23.15 2.42
C LYS A 197 -12.69 22.73 2.80
N ALA A 198 -13.70 23.30 2.15
CA ALA A 198 -15.10 22.96 2.41
C ALA A 198 -15.39 21.47 2.16
N TRP A 199 -14.77 20.86 1.14
CA TRP A 199 -14.85 19.41 0.91
C TRP A 199 -14.23 18.60 2.06
N MET A 200 -13.06 18.98 2.55
CA MET A 200 -12.43 18.28 3.66
C MET A 200 -13.20 18.47 4.97
N ASP A 201 -13.90 19.59 5.16
CA ASP A 201 -14.79 19.80 6.30
C ASP A 201 -15.97 18.81 6.26
N VAL A 202 -16.49 18.47 5.07
CA VAL A 202 -17.48 17.38 4.89
C VAL A 202 -16.86 16.02 5.22
N VAL A 203 -15.66 15.73 4.72
CA VAL A 203 -14.99 14.44 4.94
C VAL A 203 -14.66 14.20 6.42
N HIS A 204 -14.26 15.26 7.14
CA HIS A 204 -13.83 15.19 8.53
C HIS A 204 -14.89 15.60 9.55
N CYS A 205 -16.16 15.69 9.14
CA CYS A 205 -17.25 15.97 10.07
C CYS A 205 -17.32 14.85 11.12
N LYS A 206 -17.49 15.23 12.39
CA LYS A 206 -17.32 14.30 13.52
C LYS A 206 -18.57 13.52 13.84
N SER A 207 -19.75 14.10 13.58
CA SER A 207 -21.05 13.50 13.84
C SER A 207 -21.90 13.47 12.58
N ILE A 208 -22.89 12.57 12.57
CA ILE A 208 -23.89 12.49 11.51
C ILE A 208 -24.76 13.77 11.52
N ASP A 209 -25.04 14.32 12.70
CA ASP A 209 -25.89 15.51 12.85
C ASP A 209 -25.28 16.76 12.20
N GLU A 210 -23.96 16.89 12.22
CA GLU A 210 -23.24 18.00 11.60
C GLU A 210 -23.10 17.85 10.07
N TYR A 211 -23.26 16.63 9.54
CA TYR A 211 -22.95 16.31 8.15
C TYR A 211 -23.71 17.19 7.15
N GLU A 212 -25.02 17.34 7.34
CA GLU A 212 -25.86 18.14 6.42
C GLU A 212 -25.46 19.61 6.42
N ALA A 213 -25.04 20.15 7.57
CA ALA A 213 -24.56 21.53 7.65
C ALA A 213 -23.27 21.72 6.84
N TYR A 214 -22.30 20.81 6.98
CA TYR A 214 -21.06 20.85 6.20
C TYR A 214 -21.29 20.62 4.70
N LEU A 215 -22.19 19.69 4.35
CA LEU A 215 -22.52 19.42 2.95
C LEU A 215 -23.17 20.63 2.29
N ASN A 216 -24.10 21.30 2.98
CA ASN A 216 -24.73 22.52 2.50
C ASN A 216 -23.72 23.67 2.37
N ALA A 217 -22.79 23.81 3.32
CA ALA A 217 -21.70 24.78 3.21
C ALA A 217 -20.81 24.51 1.98
N PHE A 218 -20.43 23.25 1.73
CA PHE A 218 -19.69 22.85 0.53
C PHE A 218 -20.44 23.18 -0.77
N LYS A 219 -21.74 22.87 -0.83
CA LYS A 219 -22.61 23.20 -1.98
C LYS A 219 -22.67 24.71 -2.23
N SER A 220 -22.80 25.52 -1.17
CA SER A 220 -22.80 26.98 -1.27
C SER A 220 -21.47 27.53 -1.78
N VAL A 221 -20.35 27.06 -1.23
CA VAL A 221 -19.01 27.43 -1.69
C VAL A 221 -18.80 27.08 -3.17
N CYS A 222 -19.30 25.93 -3.62
CA CYS A 222 -19.23 25.54 -5.03
C CYS A 222 -20.02 26.50 -5.93
N LYS A 223 -21.23 26.92 -5.52
CA LYS A 223 -22.06 27.87 -6.28
C LYS A 223 -21.40 29.25 -6.44
N GLU A 224 -20.69 29.73 -5.41
CA GLU A 224 -19.98 31.02 -5.43
C GLU A 224 -18.80 31.07 -6.41
N VAL A 225 -18.18 29.92 -6.70
CA VAL A 225 -16.91 29.84 -7.46
C VAL A 225 -17.11 30.01 -8.98
N GLY A 226 -18.28 29.63 -9.49
CA GLY A 226 -18.71 29.83 -10.87
C GLY A 226 -19.49 28.65 -11.49
N PRO A 227 -20.02 28.80 -12.71
CA PRO A 227 -20.93 27.84 -13.35
C PRO A 227 -20.34 26.44 -13.61
N GLY A 228 -19.00 26.30 -13.68
CA GLY A 228 -18.33 25.00 -13.82
C GLY A 228 -18.46 24.07 -12.61
N CYS A 229 -18.91 24.56 -11.45
CA CYS A 229 -19.07 23.76 -10.24
C CYS A 229 -20.28 22.81 -10.28
N GLY A 230 -21.27 23.04 -11.15
CA GLY A 230 -22.40 22.11 -11.30
C GLY A 230 -21.95 20.69 -11.66
N ALA A 231 -21.04 20.58 -12.64
CA ALA A 231 -20.48 19.30 -13.06
C ALA A 231 -19.59 18.64 -11.99
N LEU A 232 -18.97 19.42 -11.09
CA LEU A 232 -18.25 18.89 -9.94
C LEU A 232 -19.24 18.32 -8.91
N LEU A 233 -20.29 19.06 -8.58
CA LEU A 233 -21.31 18.62 -7.62
C LEU A 233 -21.99 17.34 -8.12
N ASP A 234 -22.40 17.29 -9.39
CA ASP A 234 -22.97 16.09 -10.01
C ASP A 234 -22.01 14.90 -9.92
N TYR A 235 -20.72 15.12 -10.19
CA TYR A 235 -19.69 14.09 -10.07
C TYR A 235 -19.54 13.60 -8.63
N VAL A 236 -19.43 14.51 -7.67
CA VAL A 236 -19.27 14.19 -6.24
C VAL A 236 -20.48 13.44 -5.70
N GLU A 237 -21.70 13.91 -6.02
CA GLU A 237 -22.95 13.27 -5.60
C GLU A 237 -23.07 11.85 -6.15
N ARG A 238 -22.95 11.69 -7.48
CA ARG A 238 -23.13 10.38 -8.14
C ARG A 238 -22.03 9.38 -7.79
N THR A 239 -20.79 9.84 -7.65
CA THR A 239 -19.63 8.95 -7.47
C THR A 239 -19.43 8.60 -5.99
N TYR A 240 -19.58 9.58 -5.09
CA TYR A 240 -19.22 9.42 -3.69
C TYR A 240 -20.42 9.52 -2.76
N LEU A 241 -21.22 10.59 -2.81
CA LEU A 241 -22.18 10.85 -1.74
C LEU A 241 -23.37 9.90 -1.73
N ASN A 242 -23.94 9.58 -2.90
CA ASN A 242 -25.17 8.79 -3.00
C ASN A 242 -25.00 7.33 -2.54
N HIS A 243 -23.81 6.76 -2.73
CA HIS A 243 -23.58 5.33 -2.52
C HIS A 243 -22.40 5.00 -1.60
N ASN A 244 -21.51 5.96 -1.32
CA ASN A 244 -20.23 5.68 -0.68
C ASN A 244 -19.87 6.64 0.47
N LYS A 245 -20.73 7.60 0.88
CA LYS A 245 -20.40 8.57 1.95
C LYS A 245 -19.96 7.89 3.25
N GLU A 246 -20.62 6.79 3.59
CA GLU A 246 -20.37 6.03 4.82
C GLU A 246 -19.00 5.34 4.82
N LYS A 247 -18.37 5.21 3.65
CA LYS A 247 -17.08 4.56 3.47
C LYS A 247 -15.88 5.49 3.61
N PHE A 248 -16.07 6.81 3.68
CA PHE A 248 -14.94 7.75 3.78
C PHE A 248 -15.18 8.97 4.66
N VAL A 249 -16.43 9.28 5.04
CA VAL A 249 -16.71 10.40 5.94
C VAL A 249 -16.54 9.96 7.40
N ASP A 250 -15.75 10.71 8.15
CA ASP A 250 -15.33 10.40 9.52
C ASP A 250 -16.49 10.08 10.46
N ALA A 251 -17.65 10.72 10.29
CA ALA A 251 -18.86 10.46 11.09
C ALA A 251 -19.34 8.99 11.03
N TRP A 252 -19.14 8.30 9.89
CA TRP A 252 -19.48 6.88 9.72
C TRP A 252 -18.24 5.99 9.85
N VAL A 253 -17.10 6.44 9.34
CA VAL A 253 -15.83 5.70 9.41
C VAL A 253 -15.44 5.39 10.85
N ASN A 254 -15.56 6.38 11.74
CA ASN A 254 -15.18 6.26 13.15
C ASN A 254 -16.14 5.38 13.98
N GLN A 255 -17.22 4.85 13.39
CA GLN A 255 -18.07 3.85 14.03
C GLN A 255 -17.46 2.44 13.98
N HIS A 256 -16.40 2.26 13.20
CA HIS A 256 -15.71 0.99 13.02
C HIS A 256 -14.30 1.02 13.60
N MET A 257 -13.80 -0.14 14.03
CA MET A 257 -12.43 -0.26 14.56
C MET A 257 -11.41 -0.37 13.42
N HIS A 258 -10.96 0.78 12.91
CA HIS A 258 -10.02 0.86 11.77
C HIS A 258 -8.55 1.08 12.18
N LEU A 259 -8.23 1.17 13.48
CA LEU A 259 -6.86 1.33 14.02
C LEU A 259 -6.09 2.55 13.44
N GLY A 260 -6.83 3.59 13.06
CA GLY A 260 -6.26 4.78 12.40
C GLY A 260 -6.01 4.63 10.89
N ASN A 261 -6.39 3.52 10.25
CA ASN A 261 -6.26 3.34 8.80
C ASN A 261 -7.49 3.89 8.07
N THR A 262 -7.47 5.18 7.73
CA THR A 262 -8.46 5.81 6.82
C THR A 262 -7.87 6.12 5.44
N MET A 263 -6.59 5.78 5.24
CA MET A 263 -5.80 6.04 4.05
C MET A 263 -4.95 4.82 3.68
N THR A 264 -4.54 4.74 2.40
CA THR A 264 -3.66 3.69 1.84
C THR A 264 -2.16 3.93 2.10
N ASN A 265 -1.80 4.84 3.01
CA ASN A 265 -0.40 5.20 3.27
C ASN A 265 0.51 4.00 3.59
N ARG A 266 -0.03 2.98 4.28
CA ARG A 266 0.73 1.77 4.65
C ARG A 266 1.15 0.96 3.43
N VAL A 267 0.21 0.68 2.54
CA VAL A 267 0.47 -0.08 1.31
C VAL A 267 1.30 0.74 0.33
N GLU A 268 1.10 2.06 0.26
CA GLU A 268 1.96 2.96 -0.53
C GLU A 268 3.41 2.98 -0.03
N SER A 269 3.62 2.89 1.29
CA SER A 269 4.95 2.77 1.89
C SER A 269 5.59 1.39 1.61
N ALA A 270 4.79 0.31 1.65
CA ALA A 270 5.22 -1.03 1.27
C ALA A 270 5.64 -1.06 -0.21
N HIS A 271 4.81 -0.52 -1.11
CA HIS A 271 5.11 -0.31 -2.53
C HIS A 271 6.44 0.44 -2.74
N SER A 272 6.67 1.52 -1.99
CA SER A 272 7.91 2.30 -2.07
C SER A 272 9.14 1.47 -1.66
N THR A 273 9.01 0.70 -0.58
CA THR A 273 10.07 -0.20 -0.09
C THR A 273 10.37 -1.30 -1.11
N PHE A 274 9.34 -1.97 -1.63
CA PHE A 274 9.46 -2.98 -2.66
C PHE A 274 10.14 -2.42 -3.93
N LYS A 275 9.68 -1.28 -4.42
CA LYS A 275 10.25 -0.62 -5.62
C LYS A 275 11.70 -0.19 -5.44
N ARG A 276 12.11 0.15 -4.22
CA ARG A 276 13.51 0.41 -3.88
C ARG A 276 14.36 -0.86 -3.96
N MET A 277 13.82 -2.02 -3.58
CA MET A 277 14.52 -3.31 -3.68
C MET A 277 14.64 -3.82 -5.12
N LEU A 278 13.66 -3.54 -5.98
CA LEU A 278 13.68 -3.90 -7.41
C LEU A 278 14.78 -3.17 -8.21
N ALA A 279 15.15 -1.95 -7.81
CA ALA A 279 16.03 -1.01 -8.52
C ALA A 279 15.52 -0.51 -9.90
N ASP A 280 14.94 -1.37 -10.74
CA ASP A 280 14.27 -1.00 -11.99
C ASP A 280 12.98 -1.82 -12.23
N SER A 281 12.20 -1.42 -13.23
CA SER A 281 10.92 -2.06 -13.59
C SER A 281 11.03 -3.08 -14.72
N PHE A 282 12.25 -3.47 -15.12
CA PHE A 282 12.51 -4.46 -16.19
C PHE A 282 12.72 -5.88 -15.66
N GLY A 283 12.68 -6.06 -14.34
CA GLY A 283 12.66 -7.36 -13.70
C GLY A 283 11.55 -8.26 -14.24
N ASP A 284 11.87 -9.53 -14.33
CA ASP A 284 10.90 -10.58 -14.58
C ASP A 284 10.21 -10.99 -13.26
N LEU A 285 9.17 -11.84 -13.29
CA LEU A 285 8.42 -12.22 -12.08
C LEU A 285 9.30 -12.90 -11.02
N ALA A 286 10.33 -13.65 -11.43
CA ALA A 286 11.29 -14.25 -10.49
C ALA A 286 12.15 -13.16 -9.82
N THR A 287 12.54 -12.13 -10.56
CA THR A 287 13.22 -10.96 -9.99
C THR A 287 12.33 -10.21 -9.00
N CYS A 288 11.03 -10.11 -9.30
CA CYS A 288 10.05 -9.55 -8.36
C CYS A 288 9.96 -10.41 -7.09
N PHE A 289 9.87 -11.73 -7.23
CA PHE A 289 9.87 -12.66 -6.11
C PHE A 289 11.11 -12.48 -5.22
N ASP A 290 12.33 -12.48 -5.78
CA ASP A 290 13.56 -12.31 -4.99
C ASP A 290 13.52 -11.03 -4.12
N ALA A 291 13.03 -9.93 -4.72
CA ALA A 291 12.92 -8.65 -4.04
C ALA A 291 11.82 -8.65 -2.97
N MET A 292 10.66 -9.26 -3.26
CA MET A 292 9.57 -9.43 -2.28
C MET A 292 10.00 -10.32 -1.12
N HIS A 293 10.63 -11.46 -1.39
CA HIS A 293 11.12 -12.38 -0.38
C HIS A 293 12.14 -11.70 0.55
N SER A 294 13.11 -10.96 -0.02
CA SER A 294 14.06 -10.18 0.78
C SER A 294 13.36 -9.10 1.62
N MET A 295 12.34 -8.44 1.07
CA MET A 295 11.54 -7.44 1.78
C MET A 295 10.80 -8.06 2.97
N LEU A 296 10.16 -9.21 2.75
CA LEU A 296 9.40 -9.94 3.75
C LEU A 296 10.30 -10.38 4.91
N ILE A 297 11.47 -10.98 4.64
CA ILE A 297 12.42 -11.38 5.69
C ILE A 297 12.79 -10.21 6.60
N CYS A 298 13.09 -9.04 6.02
CA CYS A 298 13.39 -7.84 6.80
C CYS A 298 12.17 -7.37 7.59
N GLN A 299 11.00 -7.34 6.97
CA GLN A 299 9.75 -6.90 7.58
C GLN A 299 9.35 -7.79 8.76
N HIS A 300 9.41 -9.12 8.61
CA HIS A 300 9.10 -10.09 9.67
C HIS A 300 10.06 -9.95 10.84
N ARG A 301 11.37 -9.78 10.57
CA ARG A 301 12.36 -9.53 11.62
C ARG A 301 12.06 -8.26 12.41
N ASP A 302 11.72 -7.17 11.73
CA ASP A 302 11.37 -5.90 12.37
C ASP A 302 10.09 -6.00 13.22
N ILE A 303 9.15 -6.86 12.81
CA ILE A 303 7.94 -7.17 13.56
C ILE A 303 8.28 -7.92 14.84
N VAL A 304 9.05 -9.00 14.75
CA VAL A 304 9.49 -9.79 15.92
C VAL A 304 10.25 -8.91 16.92
N ASP A 305 11.19 -8.09 16.45
CA ASP A 305 11.91 -7.14 17.30
C ASP A 305 10.97 -6.14 17.98
N SER A 306 9.94 -5.64 17.27
CA SER A 306 8.94 -4.74 17.86
C SER A 306 8.11 -5.40 18.96
N PHE A 307 7.75 -6.68 18.80
CA PHE A 307 7.07 -7.45 19.83
C PHE A 307 7.96 -7.67 21.04
N GLN A 308 9.21 -8.10 20.82
CA GLN A 308 10.16 -8.32 21.90
C GLN A 308 10.42 -7.03 22.70
N LYS A 309 10.51 -5.89 22.03
CA LYS A 309 10.59 -4.58 22.71
C LYS A 309 9.38 -4.31 23.58
N SER A 310 8.18 -4.69 23.16
CA SER A 310 6.96 -4.53 23.97
C SER A 310 6.90 -5.46 25.17
N ILE A 311 7.43 -6.67 25.04
CA ILE A 311 7.50 -7.65 26.13
C ILE A 311 8.57 -7.28 27.16
N THR A 312 9.67 -6.63 26.75
CA THR A 312 10.84 -6.41 27.62
C THR A 312 11.02 -4.99 28.13
N ARG A 313 10.41 -3.99 27.49
CA ARG A 313 10.67 -2.57 27.81
C ARG A 313 9.38 -1.82 28.09
N VAL A 314 9.33 -1.14 29.23
CA VAL A 314 8.33 -0.13 29.56
C VAL A 314 8.99 1.25 29.61
N ASP A 315 8.27 2.30 29.20
CA ASP A 315 8.72 3.67 29.39
C ASP A 315 8.65 4.06 30.88
N HIS A 316 9.62 4.84 31.37
CA HIS A 316 9.66 5.28 32.76
C HIS A 316 8.38 6.03 33.17
N VAL A 317 7.80 6.83 32.26
CA VAL A 317 6.57 7.59 32.53
C VAL A 317 5.37 6.66 32.80
N MET A 318 5.39 5.45 32.23
CA MET A 318 4.35 4.45 32.39
C MET A 318 4.72 3.38 33.43
N ASN A 319 5.84 3.55 34.14
CA ASN A 319 6.27 2.67 35.21
C ASN A 319 5.67 3.08 36.58
N ILE A 320 4.35 3.24 36.62
CA ILE A 320 3.59 3.60 37.83
C ILE A 320 2.43 2.61 38.04
N PRO A 321 1.87 2.49 39.27
CA PRO A 321 0.81 1.53 39.57
C PRO A 321 -0.42 1.62 38.65
N PHE A 322 -0.71 2.81 38.10
CA PHE A 322 -1.84 3.03 37.20
C PHE A 322 -1.82 2.14 35.94
N TYR A 323 -0.64 1.76 35.43
CA TYR A 323 -0.48 0.91 34.25
C TYR A 323 -0.09 -0.54 34.60
N SER A 324 -0.11 -0.91 35.88
CA SER A 324 0.53 -2.13 36.40
C SER A 324 0.21 -3.39 35.60
N GLU A 325 -1.07 -3.62 35.29
CA GLU A 325 -1.57 -4.77 34.52
C GLU A 325 -1.23 -4.73 33.02
N LEU A 326 -1.05 -3.53 32.45
CA LEU A 326 -0.84 -3.39 31.01
C LEU A 326 0.64 -3.57 30.61
N ARG A 327 1.57 -3.32 31.54
CA ARG A 327 3.01 -3.43 31.29
C ARG A 327 3.35 -4.85 30.83
N TYR A 328 4.08 -4.96 29.73
CA TYR A 328 4.55 -6.21 29.11
C TYR A 328 3.44 -7.13 28.56
N ALA A 329 2.17 -6.89 28.90
CA ALA A 329 1.01 -7.64 28.40
C ALA A 329 0.33 -6.97 27.18
N VAL A 330 0.62 -5.70 26.94
CA VAL A 330 0.06 -4.90 25.84
C VAL A 330 1.19 -4.25 25.05
N SER A 331 0.98 -4.04 23.75
CA SER A 331 1.96 -3.36 22.91
C SER A 331 2.32 -1.96 23.42
N ARG A 332 3.58 -1.56 23.19
CA ARG A 332 4.04 -0.22 23.58
C ARG A 332 3.27 0.88 22.86
N GLU A 333 2.88 0.64 21.62
CA GLU A 333 2.11 1.58 20.83
C GLU A 333 0.74 1.84 21.46
N ALA A 334 0.04 0.80 21.94
CA ALA A 334 -1.21 0.97 22.68
C ALA A 334 -0.99 1.70 24.00
N LEU A 335 0.07 1.38 24.75
CA LEU A 335 0.42 2.09 25.98
C LEU A 335 0.67 3.59 25.72
N ILE A 336 1.38 3.94 24.65
CA ILE A 336 1.62 5.34 24.25
C ILE A 336 0.29 6.04 23.89
N MET A 337 -0.60 5.36 23.18
CA MET A 337 -1.92 5.90 22.84
C MET A 337 -2.77 6.14 24.08
N ILE A 338 -2.83 5.17 25.00
CA ILE A 338 -3.52 5.32 26.29
C ILE A 338 -2.92 6.48 27.09
N HIS A 339 -1.59 6.58 27.13
CA HIS A 339 -0.93 7.67 27.86
C HIS A 339 -1.32 9.05 27.35
N ARG A 340 -1.46 9.24 26.03
CA ARG A 340 -1.98 10.49 25.45
C ARG A 340 -3.40 10.81 25.92
N GLU A 341 -4.25 9.80 26.03
CA GLU A 341 -5.60 9.98 26.59
C GLU A 341 -5.55 10.32 28.08
N VAL A 342 -4.63 9.73 28.85
CA VAL A 342 -4.41 10.06 30.27
C VAL A 342 -3.99 11.53 30.45
N GLN A 343 -3.15 12.05 29.55
CA GLN A 343 -2.74 13.45 29.53
C GLN A 343 -3.89 14.40 29.16
N SER A 344 -4.92 13.89 28.48
CA SER A 344 -6.09 14.67 28.04
C SER A 344 -7.25 14.67 29.05
N ILE A 345 -7.08 14.02 30.22
CA ILE A 345 -8.09 14.01 31.28
C ILE A 345 -8.31 15.43 31.82
N GLY A 346 -9.58 15.83 31.94
CA GLY A 346 -9.97 17.16 32.43
C GLY A 346 -10.03 18.24 31.33
N GLY A 347 -9.78 17.89 30.07
CA GLY A 347 -10.08 18.75 28.92
C GLY A 347 -11.57 18.79 28.56
N ASP A 348 -11.94 19.72 27.68
CA ASP A 348 -13.33 19.90 27.24
C ASP A 348 -13.80 18.73 26.35
N GLY A 349 -14.88 18.07 26.77
CA GLY A 349 -15.71 17.17 25.96
C GLY A 349 -14.98 15.98 25.30
N CYS A 350 -14.94 14.83 25.98
CA CYS A 350 -14.47 13.60 25.32
C CYS A 350 -15.50 13.06 24.32
N VAL A 351 -15.07 12.79 23.09
CA VAL A 351 -15.89 12.15 22.04
C VAL A 351 -15.72 10.62 21.98
N CYS A 352 -15.05 10.02 22.97
CA CYS A 352 -14.79 8.58 23.09
C CYS A 352 -14.19 7.89 21.84
N ARG A 353 -13.65 8.65 20.88
CA ARG A 353 -13.28 8.13 19.55
C ARG A 353 -12.27 6.99 19.59
N ILE A 354 -11.30 7.05 20.49
CA ILE A 354 -10.26 6.00 20.60
C ILE A 354 -10.84 4.66 21.06
N ARG A 355 -11.94 4.68 21.82
CA ARG A 355 -12.67 3.47 22.24
C ARG A 355 -13.26 2.76 21.03
N THR A 356 -13.90 3.48 20.13
CA THR A 356 -14.50 2.90 18.92
C THR A 356 -13.46 2.54 17.86
N THR A 357 -12.53 3.44 17.59
CA THR A 357 -11.60 3.31 16.45
C THR A 357 -10.41 2.40 16.74
N HIS A 358 -9.99 2.29 18.01
CA HIS A 358 -8.83 1.52 18.44
C HIS A 358 -9.17 0.49 19.53
N GLY A 359 -10.37 0.46 20.11
CA GLY A 359 -10.66 -0.49 21.19
C GLY A 359 -9.84 -0.23 22.47
N LEU A 360 -9.42 1.02 22.68
CA LEU A 360 -8.63 1.45 23.84
C LEU A 360 -9.46 2.42 24.71
N PRO A 361 -9.24 2.48 26.04
CA PRO A 361 -10.01 3.36 26.91
C PRO A 361 -9.79 4.84 26.57
N CYS A 362 -10.89 5.60 26.47
CA CYS A 362 -10.85 7.06 26.28
C CYS A 362 -10.42 7.79 27.55
N CYS A 363 -10.08 9.08 27.43
CA CYS A 363 -9.82 9.92 28.60
C CYS A 363 -10.98 9.93 29.62
N CYS A 364 -12.23 9.81 29.17
CA CYS A 364 -13.41 9.68 30.04
C CYS A 364 -13.38 8.45 30.95
N GLU A 365 -13.12 7.28 30.38
CA GLU A 365 -13.05 6.03 31.13
C GLU A 365 -11.84 6.02 32.06
N LEU A 366 -10.70 6.55 31.57
CA LEU A 366 -9.47 6.68 32.35
C LEU A 366 -9.60 7.63 33.54
N ALA A 367 -10.42 8.68 33.42
CA ALA A 367 -10.76 9.55 34.54
C ALA A 367 -11.49 8.78 35.65
N GLY A 368 -12.36 7.83 35.27
CA GLY A 368 -13.01 6.90 36.20
C GLY A 368 -12.01 6.10 37.01
N TYR A 369 -11.06 5.42 36.35
CA TYR A 369 -9.98 4.67 37.01
C TYR A 369 -9.16 5.52 37.98
N LYS A 370 -8.77 6.74 37.57
CA LYS A 370 -8.04 7.68 38.45
C LYS A 370 -8.86 8.07 39.67
N LYS A 371 -10.16 8.33 39.51
CA LYS A 371 -11.04 8.77 40.60
C LYS A 371 -11.17 7.70 41.69
N ILE A 372 -11.24 6.43 41.31
CA ILE A 372 -11.36 5.29 42.24
C ILE A 372 -10.01 4.74 42.70
N GLY A 373 -8.89 5.30 42.21
CA GLY A 373 -7.54 4.85 42.57
C GLY A 373 -7.15 3.47 42.02
N GLN A 374 -7.79 3.00 40.95
CA GLN A 374 -7.52 1.70 40.33
C GLN A 374 -6.57 1.79 39.13
N CYS A 375 -5.85 0.71 38.88
CA CYS A 375 -5.10 0.53 37.65
C CYS A 375 -6.04 0.25 36.46
N ILE A 376 -5.57 0.53 35.25
CA ILE A 376 -6.29 0.19 34.03
C ILE A 376 -6.27 -1.33 33.85
N HIS A 377 -7.44 -1.95 33.80
CA HIS A 377 -7.54 -3.40 33.64
C HIS A 377 -7.23 -3.87 32.22
N LEU A 378 -6.64 -5.07 32.10
CA LEU A 378 -6.43 -5.71 30.80
C LEU A 378 -7.74 -5.97 30.04
N SER A 379 -8.85 -6.22 30.74
CA SER A 379 -10.17 -6.41 30.13
C SER A 379 -10.65 -5.20 29.34
N ALA A 380 -10.19 -3.99 29.70
CA ALA A 380 -10.51 -2.76 29.00
C ALA A 380 -9.75 -2.60 27.67
N ILE A 381 -8.80 -3.47 27.35
CA ILE A 381 -7.97 -3.40 26.15
C ILE A 381 -8.43 -4.43 25.13
N HIS A 382 -8.68 -4.00 23.89
CA HIS A 382 -9.03 -4.92 22.82
C HIS A 382 -7.92 -5.96 22.55
N VAL A 383 -8.31 -7.19 22.22
CA VAL A 383 -7.39 -8.34 22.05
C VAL A 383 -6.27 -8.08 21.05
N HIS A 384 -6.55 -7.31 19.99
CA HIS A 384 -5.56 -6.87 19.00
C HIS A 384 -4.26 -6.37 19.66
N TRP A 385 -4.36 -5.53 20.68
CA TRP A 385 -3.20 -4.89 21.30
C TRP A 385 -2.45 -5.78 22.29
N LYS A 386 -3.04 -6.91 22.68
CA LYS A 386 -2.44 -7.92 23.58
C LYS A 386 -1.60 -8.94 22.82
N LYS A 387 -1.78 -9.04 21.50
CA LYS A 387 -1.04 -9.97 20.64
C LYS A 387 0.39 -9.48 20.42
N LEU A 388 1.38 -10.15 21.02
CA LEU A 388 2.81 -9.82 20.90
C LEU A 388 3.62 -10.98 20.29
N SER A 389 2.99 -11.74 19.40
CA SER A 389 3.60 -12.83 18.66
C SER A 389 3.08 -12.83 17.22
N MET A 390 3.84 -13.42 16.31
CA MET A 390 3.37 -13.67 14.95
C MET A 390 2.31 -14.78 14.91
N PHE A 391 2.40 -15.72 15.85
CA PHE A 391 1.52 -16.87 15.97
C PHE A 391 0.47 -16.63 17.04
N ASP A 392 -0.68 -17.28 16.91
CA ASP A 392 -1.72 -17.22 17.92
C ASP A 392 -1.26 -18.00 19.16
N CYS A 393 -1.13 -17.33 20.31
CA CYS A 393 -0.76 -17.98 21.56
C CYS A 393 -1.85 -18.93 22.09
N GLY A 394 -3.07 -18.87 21.52
CA GLY A 394 -4.20 -19.74 21.88
C GLY A 394 -4.30 -21.06 21.09
N GLN A 395 -3.37 -21.32 20.16
CA GLN A 395 -3.27 -22.59 19.43
C GLN A 395 -1.89 -23.24 19.49
N VAL A 396 -0.98 -22.72 20.32
CA VAL A 396 0.21 -23.47 20.71
C VAL A 396 -0.19 -24.36 21.89
N GLU A 397 -0.84 -25.49 21.58
CA GLU A 397 -0.60 -26.69 22.39
C GLU A 397 0.94 -26.80 22.48
N PRO A 398 1.52 -26.91 23.69
CA PRO A 398 2.92 -27.25 23.78
C PRO A 398 3.07 -28.55 23.02
N ASP A 399 3.96 -28.57 22.02
CA ASP A 399 4.37 -29.77 21.32
C ASP A 399 4.92 -30.76 22.36
N LYS A 400 3.99 -31.53 22.90
CA LYS A 400 4.13 -32.74 23.71
C LYS A 400 3.28 -33.81 23.04
N THR A 401 3.33 -33.86 21.72
CA THR A 401 2.90 -35.00 20.93
C THR A 401 3.77 -35.03 19.67
N GLU A 402 5.00 -35.50 19.82
CA GLU A 402 5.40 -36.58 18.93
C GLU A 402 4.21 -37.57 18.91
N ASP A 403 3.64 -37.79 17.72
CA ASP A 403 2.69 -38.87 17.37
C ASP A 403 1.18 -38.60 17.28
N ASN A 404 0.65 -37.37 17.33
CA ASN A 404 -0.79 -37.15 17.06
C ASN A 404 -1.08 -35.91 16.19
N GLU A 405 -0.38 -35.76 15.07
CA GLU A 405 -1.03 -35.12 13.91
C GLU A 405 -2.19 -36.05 13.51
N GLU A 406 -3.41 -35.51 13.43
CA GLU A 406 -4.46 -36.10 12.60
C GLU A 406 -3.83 -36.36 11.23
N VAL A 407 -3.51 -37.62 10.98
CA VAL A 407 -3.06 -38.08 9.68
C VAL A 407 -4.12 -37.61 8.69
N ASP A 408 -3.70 -36.74 7.79
CA ASP A 408 -4.39 -36.36 6.55
C ASP A 408 -5.21 -37.57 6.08
N PRO A 409 -6.54 -37.47 5.86
CA PRO A 409 -7.36 -38.60 5.45
C PRO A 409 -6.61 -39.38 4.37
N ASP A 410 -6.41 -40.69 4.61
CA ASP A 410 -5.61 -41.58 3.78
C ASP A 410 -5.59 -41.10 2.32
N PRO A 411 -4.42 -40.70 1.78
CA PRO A 411 -4.38 -40.11 0.45
C PRO A 411 -4.79 -41.12 -0.62
N LEU A 412 -4.89 -42.42 -0.30
CA LEU A 412 -5.30 -43.48 -1.21
C LEU A 412 -6.67 -43.20 -1.85
N PRO A 413 -7.78 -42.95 -1.12
CA PRO A 413 -9.05 -42.57 -1.72
C PRO A 413 -8.97 -41.44 -2.75
N LEU A 414 -8.31 -40.32 -2.41
CA LEU A 414 -8.15 -39.19 -3.32
C LEU A 414 -7.26 -39.54 -4.53
N TRP A 415 -6.24 -40.36 -4.30
CA TRP A 415 -5.35 -40.88 -5.33
C TRP A 415 -6.08 -41.83 -6.28
N GLU A 416 -6.95 -42.68 -5.76
CA GLU A 416 -7.82 -43.59 -6.52
C GLU A 416 -8.83 -42.79 -7.36
N GLU A 417 -9.47 -41.76 -6.80
CA GLU A 417 -10.33 -40.84 -7.55
C GLU A 417 -9.56 -40.14 -8.67
N TYR A 418 -8.35 -39.64 -8.39
CA TYR A 418 -7.49 -39.03 -9.41
C TYR A 418 -7.14 -40.02 -10.51
N LEU A 419 -6.76 -41.25 -10.17
CA LEU A 419 -6.45 -42.31 -11.12
C LEU A 419 -7.68 -42.71 -11.95
N GLN A 420 -8.87 -42.78 -11.35
CA GLN A 420 -10.11 -43.04 -12.07
C GLN A 420 -10.42 -41.92 -13.07
N MET A 421 -10.37 -40.65 -12.64
CA MET A 421 -10.54 -39.49 -13.51
C MET A 421 -9.50 -39.47 -14.63
N PHE A 422 -8.25 -39.83 -14.32
CA PHE A 422 -7.17 -39.92 -15.29
C PHE A 422 -7.42 -41.03 -16.30
N ASN A 423 -7.77 -42.23 -15.86
CA ASN A 423 -7.94 -43.37 -16.74
C ASN A 423 -9.18 -43.23 -17.63
N ALA A 424 -10.28 -42.69 -17.10
CA ALA A 424 -11.55 -42.46 -17.80
C ALA A 424 -11.54 -41.21 -18.72
N GLY A 425 -10.64 -40.25 -18.47
CA GLY A 425 -10.58 -39.01 -19.24
C GLY A 425 -10.10 -39.18 -20.69
N ASP A 426 -10.52 -38.28 -21.56
CA ASP A 426 -10.01 -38.19 -22.93
C ASP A 426 -8.53 -37.73 -22.97
N LYS A 427 -7.88 -37.78 -24.14
CA LYS A 427 -6.45 -37.42 -24.28
C LYS A 427 -6.13 -36.01 -23.76
N ALA A 428 -7.07 -35.07 -23.90
CA ALA A 428 -6.94 -33.71 -23.38
C ALA A 428 -7.04 -33.66 -21.85
N THR A 429 -7.99 -34.39 -21.26
CA THR A 429 -8.16 -34.52 -19.80
C THR A 429 -6.99 -35.22 -19.14
N LYS A 430 -6.49 -36.33 -19.73
CA LYS A 430 -5.28 -37.01 -19.27
C LYS A 430 -4.08 -36.07 -19.27
N LYS A 431 -3.87 -35.34 -20.37
CA LYS A 431 -2.79 -34.35 -20.46
C LYS A 431 -2.94 -33.29 -19.35
N ARG A 432 -4.13 -32.72 -19.18
CA ARG A 432 -4.42 -31.70 -18.14
C ARG A 432 -4.15 -32.22 -16.72
N LEU A 433 -4.65 -33.41 -16.39
CA LEU A 433 -4.45 -34.02 -15.07
C LEU A 433 -2.97 -34.33 -14.83
N TRP A 434 -2.27 -34.91 -15.81
CA TRP A 434 -0.84 -35.21 -15.72
C TRP A 434 -0.01 -33.95 -15.48
N HIS A 435 -0.31 -32.87 -16.21
CA HIS A 435 0.37 -31.58 -16.04
C HIS A 435 0.20 -31.05 -14.60
N LYS A 436 -1.03 -31.06 -14.06
CA LYS A 436 -1.29 -30.63 -12.67
C LYS A 436 -0.51 -31.46 -11.64
N PHE A 437 -0.53 -32.79 -11.78
CA PHE A 437 0.21 -33.67 -10.87
C PHE A 437 1.72 -33.42 -10.95
N ARG A 438 2.25 -33.34 -12.17
CA ARG A 438 3.67 -33.05 -12.40
C ARG A 438 4.08 -31.68 -11.86
N GLU A 439 3.20 -30.68 -11.90
CA GLU A 439 3.47 -29.35 -11.32
C GLU A 439 3.59 -29.38 -9.80
N VAL A 440 2.78 -30.21 -9.13
CA VAL A 440 2.88 -30.41 -7.68
C VAL A 440 4.17 -31.15 -7.32
N VAL A 441 4.49 -32.24 -8.03
CA VAL A 441 5.63 -33.10 -7.69
C VAL A 441 6.98 -32.56 -8.19
N ARG A 442 7.00 -31.84 -9.32
CA ARG A 442 8.20 -31.32 -10.00
C ARG A 442 7.98 -29.93 -10.61
N PRO A 443 7.79 -28.88 -9.79
CA PRO A 443 7.52 -27.52 -10.25
C PRO A 443 8.63 -26.96 -11.17
N GLU A 444 9.86 -27.44 -11.03
CA GLU A 444 11.00 -27.09 -11.87
C GLU A 444 10.87 -27.57 -13.32
N THR A 445 9.89 -28.42 -13.62
CA THR A 445 9.63 -28.95 -14.97
C THR A 445 8.43 -28.31 -15.67
N THR A 446 7.85 -27.26 -15.09
CA THR A 446 6.68 -26.57 -15.66
C THR A 446 6.91 -26.09 -17.10
N THR A 447 5.86 -26.13 -17.92
CA THR A 447 5.83 -25.54 -19.27
C THR A 447 5.29 -24.10 -19.27
N MET A 448 4.92 -23.57 -18.10
CA MET A 448 4.31 -22.26 -17.96
C MET A 448 5.19 -21.14 -18.53
N ILE A 449 4.53 -20.26 -19.27
CA ILE A 449 5.12 -19.10 -19.93
C ILE A 449 4.72 -17.86 -19.13
N PRO A 450 5.65 -16.93 -18.83
CA PRO A 450 5.29 -15.70 -18.13
C PRO A 450 4.29 -14.87 -18.95
N PRO A 451 3.63 -13.86 -18.34
CA PRO A 451 2.73 -12.97 -19.05
C PRO A 451 3.37 -12.37 -20.31
N ARG A 452 2.57 -12.03 -21.33
CA ARG A 452 3.09 -11.40 -22.55
C ARG A 452 3.51 -9.95 -22.25
N GLU A 453 4.64 -9.51 -22.80
CA GLU A 453 5.04 -8.10 -22.72
C GLU A 453 4.02 -7.23 -23.48
N LYS A 454 3.43 -6.23 -22.80
CA LYS A 454 2.57 -5.24 -23.45
C LYS A 454 3.41 -4.34 -24.38
N VAL A 455 3.33 -4.58 -25.69
CA VAL A 455 4.03 -3.78 -26.71
C VAL A 455 3.27 -2.47 -26.96
N ASN A 456 3.96 -1.33 -27.04
CA ASN A 456 3.33 -0.08 -27.48
C ASN A 456 2.95 -0.19 -28.97
N ALA A 457 1.75 0.25 -29.35
CA ALA A 457 1.36 0.43 -30.75
C ALA A 457 2.29 1.46 -31.43
N LYS A 458 2.54 1.23 -32.72
CA LYS A 458 3.53 1.87 -33.62
C LYS A 458 3.81 3.36 -33.35
N GLY A 459 5.10 3.68 -33.19
CA GLY A 459 5.66 5.03 -33.12
C GLY A 459 7.16 4.98 -32.79
N ARG A 460 7.93 6.02 -33.18
CA ARG A 460 9.40 6.12 -32.98
C ARG A 460 9.77 5.67 -31.55
N LYS A 461 10.72 4.73 -31.41
CA LYS A 461 11.13 4.16 -30.12
C LYS A 461 11.51 5.27 -29.14
N ALA A 462 10.58 5.68 -28.28
CA ALA A 462 10.88 6.52 -27.14
C ALA A 462 11.87 5.76 -26.24
N LYS A 463 12.82 6.47 -25.61
CA LYS A 463 13.69 5.90 -24.58
C LYS A 463 12.81 5.17 -23.56
N LYS A 464 12.97 3.85 -23.45
CA LYS A 464 12.21 3.02 -22.49
C LYS A 464 12.42 3.59 -21.07
N ASP A 465 11.36 4.07 -20.44
CA ASP A 465 11.38 4.59 -19.07
C ASP A 465 11.78 3.45 -18.10
N LYS A 466 12.93 3.61 -17.41
CA LYS A 466 13.49 2.65 -16.44
C LYS A 466 13.05 2.89 -15.01
N THR A 467 12.22 3.90 -14.79
CA THR A 467 11.82 4.27 -13.45
C THR A 467 10.86 3.24 -12.85
N THR A 468 11.04 2.95 -11.56
CA THR A 468 10.05 2.30 -10.70
C THR A 468 9.07 3.33 -10.11
N LYS A 469 9.27 4.62 -10.38
CA LYS A 469 8.36 5.70 -9.96
C LYS A 469 6.96 5.40 -10.48
N ARG A 470 5.99 5.32 -9.57
CA ARG A 470 4.55 5.11 -9.85
C ARG A 470 4.13 5.97 -11.05
N CYS A 471 3.29 5.41 -11.92
CA CYS A 471 2.64 6.22 -12.95
C CYS A 471 1.84 7.31 -12.24
N PRO A 472 2.07 8.59 -12.56
CA PRO A 472 1.24 9.65 -12.01
C PRO A 472 -0.22 9.31 -12.33
N SER A 473 -1.03 9.29 -11.28
CA SER A 473 -2.48 9.17 -11.39
C SER A 473 -3.04 10.28 -12.27
N GLN A 474 -4.26 10.11 -12.80
CA GLN A 474 -4.87 11.07 -13.72
C GLN A 474 -4.87 12.50 -13.17
N TRP A 475 -5.05 12.68 -11.85
CA TRP A 475 -5.02 13.99 -11.21
C TRP A 475 -3.60 14.56 -11.06
N GLU A 476 -2.57 13.74 -10.86
CA GLU A 476 -1.17 14.22 -10.87
C GLU A 476 -0.76 14.69 -12.27
N LEU A 477 -1.30 14.06 -13.32
CA LEU A 477 -1.15 14.54 -14.69
C LEU A 477 -1.83 15.90 -14.88
N VAL A 478 -3.07 16.05 -14.41
CA VAL A 478 -3.78 17.36 -14.42
C VAL A 478 -3.01 18.41 -13.63
N ASP A 479 -2.51 18.10 -12.43
CA ASP A 479 -1.69 19.01 -11.61
C ASP A 479 -0.42 19.43 -12.36
N SER A 480 0.28 18.49 -12.99
CA SER A 480 1.49 18.78 -13.78
C SER A 480 1.22 19.62 -15.03
N GLN A 481 0.07 19.40 -15.69
CA GLN A 481 -0.36 20.17 -16.86
C GLN A 481 -0.73 21.60 -16.45
N VAL A 482 -1.46 21.76 -15.34
CA VAL A 482 -1.79 23.06 -14.75
C VAL A 482 -0.50 23.80 -14.34
N ASP A 483 0.44 23.15 -13.66
CA ASP A 483 1.73 23.74 -13.31
C ASP A 483 2.54 24.15 -14.54
N SER A 484 2.50 23.36 -15.61
CA SER A 484 3.14 23.68 -16.89
C SER A 484 2.47 24.87 -17.57
N LEU A 485 1.15 24.97 -17.52
CA LEU A 485 0.39 26.10 -18.07
C LEU A 485 0.67 27.39 -17.29
N LEU A 486 0.68 27.34 -15.95
CA LEU A 486 1.02 28.46 -15.07
C LEU A 486 2.45 28.96 -15.30
N LYS A 487 3.42 28.04 -15.45
CA LYS A 487 4.80 28.38 -15.80
C LYS A 487 4.95 28.96 -17.21
N SER A 488 4.04 28.61 -18.13
CA SER A 488 4.04 29.17 -19.48
C SER A 488 3.43 30.58 -19.53
N THR A 489 2.40 30.85 -18.70
CA THR A 489 1.82 32.19 -18.54
C THR A 489 2.77 33.16 -17.85
N ASP A 490 3.52 32.72 -16.83
CA ASP A 490 4.57 33.52 -16.17
C ASP A 490 5.70 33.90 -17.14
N LYS A 491 6.12 32.98 -18.03
CA LYS A 491 7.10 33.29 -19.08
C LYS A 491 6.57 34.32 -20.09
N SER A 492 5.26 34.29 -20.39
CA SER A 492 4.63 35.28 -21.28
C SER A 492 4.55 36.67 -20.63
N GLU A 493 4.34 36.76 -19.31
CA GLU A 493 4.36 38.02 -18.56
C GLU A 493 5.79 38.57 -18.41
N THR A 494 6.78 37.70 -18.26
CA THR A 494 8.19 38.10 -18.21
C THR A 494 8.68 38.64 -19.57
N LEU A 495 8.16 38.09 -20.68
CA LEU A 495 8.42 38.58 -22.04
C LEU A 495 7.69 39.92 -22.33
N LYS A 496 6.47 40.11 -21.83
CA LYS A 496 5.74 41.40 -21.91
C LYS A 496 6.34 42.50 -21.05
N LYS A 497 6.99 42.18 -19.92
CA LYS A 497 7.77 43.16 -19.13
C LYS A 497 9.08 43.58 -19.82
N LYS A 498 9.72 42.69 -20.60
CA LYS A 498 10.91 43.05 -21.40
C LYS A 498 10.61 43.87 -22.66
N SER A 499 9.38 43.82 -23.20
CA SER A 499 9.00 44.65 -24.35
C SER A 499 8.55 46.06 -23.98
N LYS A 500 8.13 46.31 -22.73
CA LYS A 500 7.73 47.65 -22.25
C LYS A 500 8.88 48.51 -21.70
N SER A 501 10.09 47.97 -21.52
CA SER A 501 11.26 48.72 -21.03
C SER A 501 12.20 49.24 -22.13
N LYS A 502 11.81 49.17 -23.42
CA LYS A 502 12.65 49.58 -24.56
C LYS A 502 12.16 50.80 -25.33
N SER A 503 11.14 51.52 -24.86
CA SER A 503 10.65 52.74 -25.50
C SER A 503 10.61 53.93 -24.52
N MET A 504 11.76 54.36 -24.02
CA MET A 504 11.94 55.75 -23.57
C MET A 504 13.43 56.08 -23.46
N SER A 505 13.78 57.26 -23.98
CA SER A 505 15.10 57.93 -24.01
C SER A 505 16.01 57.66 -25.22
N LYS A 506 15.86 58.52 -26.22
CA LYS A 506 16.91 58.96 -27.15
C LYS A 506 16.92 60.50 -27.06
N SER A 507 18.04 61.12 -26.67
CA SER A 507 18.61 62.29 -27.37
C SER A 507 19.74 63.01 -26.60
N LYS A 508 20.84 63.25 -27.34
CA LYS A 508 21.89 64.30 -27.23
C LYS A 508 22.89 64.14 -26.06
N SER A 509 24.20 64.40 -26.18
CA SER A 509 25.05 65.09 -27.19
C SER A 509 26.55 64.74 -27.01
N LYS A 510 27.34 65.03 -28.05
CA LYS A 510 28.81 64.89 -28.24
C LYS A 510 29.71 65.54 -27.16
N SER A 511 30.91 64.98 -26.93
CA SER A 511 32.21 65.69 -27.07
C SER A 511 33.42 64.74 -26.99
N GLU A 512 34.50 65.12 -27.67
CA GLU A 512 35.75 64.39 -27.97
C GLU A 512 36.90 64.57 -26.94
N LYS A 513 37.89 63.65 -27.00
CA LYS A 513 39.34 63.76 -26.65
C LYS A 513 39.69 63.99 -25.15
N CYS A 514 40.83 63.60 -24.59
CA CYS A 514 42.18 63.34 -25.13
C CYS A 514 42.98 62.42 -24.17
N THR A 515 44.02 61.82 -24.74
CA THR A 515 45.17 61.06 -24.20
C THR A 515 45.88 61.66 -22.97
N THR A 516 46.38 60.82 -22.05
CA THR A 516 47.81 60.46 -21.81
C THR A 516 48.00 59.64 -20.51
N VAL A 517 49.04 58.81 -20.51
CA VAL A 517 49.58 57.88 -19.47
C VAL A 517 51.09 58.26 -19.33
N PRO A 518 51.98 57.63 -18.54
CA PRO A 518 52.08 57.23 -17.11
C PRO A 518 53.32 57.82 -16.38
N GLN A 519 53.49 57.51 -15.08
CA GLN A 519 54.71 57.08 -14.33
C GLN A 519 54.39 57.32 -12.82
N SER A 520 54.72 56.52 -11.81
CA SER A 520 55.89 55.66 -11.52
C SER A 520 55.67 54.83 -10.24
N GLN A 521 56.40 53.71 -10.13
CA GLN A 521 57.08 53.14 -8.94
C GLN A 521 56.31 52.75 -7.65
N ALA A 522 56.11 51.44 -7.49
CA ALA A 522 56.69 50.64 -6.39
C ALA A 522 56.84 49.16 -6.86
N CYS A 523 58.08 48.65 -6.84
CA CYS A 523 58.52 47.30 -7.27
C CYS A 523 58.02 46.21 -6.30
N ILE A 524 57.92 44.91 -6.65
CA ILE A 524 58.77 44.04 -7.48
C ILE A 524 57.91 43.12 -8.35
#